data_AF-A0A2M7ZVL8-F1
#
_entry.id   AF-A0A2M7ZVL8-F1
#
_cell.length_a   1.000
_cell.length_b   1.000
_cell.length_c   1.000
_cell.angle_alpha   90.00
_cell.angle_beta   90.00
_cell.angle_gamma   90.00
#
_symmetry.space_group_name_H-M   'P 1'
#
loop_
_entity.id
_entity.type
_entity.pdbx_description
1 polymer ?
#
loop_
_entity_poly.entity_id
_entity_poly.type
_entity_poly.pdbx_seq_one_letter_code
_entity_poly.pdbx_strand_id
1 'polypeptide(L)'
;MESKKNLKIYNFNGEKGFVTLLMAVLILVTMTSIGISMAVLIMGQHKISANILKSTQSYWAAESGIEDALLRLGKNMKWSSPYTLNVGDGSTAITISDIVGGSRTIISEGNVLNRIRKISVVYEITSEKISFYYGAQVGDGGIQMQDTAKIEGNVFSNGSIVATANTEITGTVKVAKTGNHLEGATIGEDAYVDICQNSNVSSTLTCSTSTNCTAPVIEELTEEITTTSLPISQSQIDQWKEEAKSGGTIGDYTLSGKQKVSLGPQKIEGKLTVQDTAKLTVTGTVWVTGEIVIQNSAQVFLDKNSYGSLSGVIITDSKITVQDTPKISGSGEVGSYLMLLSTLFGDPAIVVQNSPELDIIYTSQGRIQLQDSIKLRQVSGWGLRLQNKAHVIYELGLQDSSFSSGPGGSWQVTSWREIE
;
A
#
# COMPACT_ATOMS: atom_id res chain seq x y z
N MET A 1 -54.81 84.99 -88.05
CA MET A 1 -55.45 84.18 -86.99
C MET A 1 -54.52 83.01 -86.69
N GLU A 2 -54.23 82.79 -85.42
CA GLU A 2 -53.07 82.08 -84.85
C GLU A 2 -52.85 80.62 -85.26
N SER A 3 -51.59 80.18 -85.29
CA SER A 3 -51.19 78.77 -85.24
C SER A 3 -50.19 78.56 -84.09
N LYS A 4 -50.65 77.88 -83.03
CA LYS A 4 -49.85 77.54 -81.84
C LYS A 4 -48.88 76.38 -82.13
N LYS A 5 -47.67 76.51 -81.57
CA LYS A 5 -46.53 75.58 -81.66
C LYS A 5 -46.65 74.52 -80.55
N ASN A 6 -46.67 73.23 -80.91
CA ASN A 6 -46.61 72.12 -79.95
C ASN A 6 -45.16 71.74 -79.62
N LEU A 7 -44.80 71.78 -78.33
CA LEU A 7 -43.52 71.31 -77.80
C LEU A 7 -43.54 69.77 -77.64
N LYS A 8 -42.52 69.09 -78.19
CA LYS A 8 -42.23 67.67 -77.94
C LYS A 8 -41.44 67.51 -76.64
N ILE A 9 -41.98 66.75 -75.70
CA ILE A 9 -41.29 66.26 -74.50
C ILE A 9 -40.66 64.90 -74.87
N TYR A 10 -39.34 64.79 -74.76
CA TYR A 10 -38.60 63.54 -74.98
C TYR A 10 -38.74 62.65 -73.74
N ASN A 11 -39.32 61.47 -73.93
CA ASN A 11 -39.53 60.45 -72.90
C ASN A 11 -38.34 59.47 -72.91
N PHE A 12 -37.55 59.42 -71.84
CA PHE A 12 -36.49 58.43 -71.66
C PHE A 12 -37.13 57.05 -71.38
N ASN A 13 -37.12 56.16 -72.37
CA ASN A 13 -37.53 54.76 -72.18
C ASN A 13 -36.47 54.03 -71.36
N GLY A 14 -36.72 53.86 -70.05
CA GLY A 14 -35.86 53.08 -69.16
C GLY A 14 -35.86 51.59 -69.49
N GLU A 15 -34.67 50.98 -69.42
CA GLU A 15 -34.35 49.58 -69.73
C GLU A 15 -34.97 48.56 -68.75
N LYS A 16 -36.31 48.47 -68.70
CA LYS A 16 -37.03 47.58 -67.75
C LYS A 16 -36.65 46.09 -67.86
N GLY A 17 -36.22 45.62 -69.03
CA GLY A 17 -35.78 44.24 -69.25
C GLY A 17 -34.37 43.93 -68.72
N PHE A 18 -33.48 44.94 -68.68
CA PHE A 18 -32.13 44.78 -68.12
C PHE A 18 -32.19 44.70 -66.59
N VAL A 19 -33.07 45.50 -65.97
CA VAL A 19 -33.29 45.49 -64.50
C VAL A 19 -33.86 44.15 -64.01
N THR A 20 -34.82 43.55 -64.73
CA THR A 20 -35.36 42.23 -64.37
C THR A 20 -34.34 41.12 -64.51
N LEU A 21 -33.48 41.15 -65.54
CA LEU A 21 -32.40 40.19 -65.71
C LEU A 21 -31.35 40.33 -64.60
N LEU A 22 -30.96 41.55 -64.23
CA LEU A 22 -30.06 41.81 -63.10
C LEU A 22 -30.63 41.31 -61.77
N MET A 23 -31.91 41.55 -61.50
CA MET A 23 -32.57 41.05 -60.29
C MET A 23 -32.66 39.53 -60.26
N ALA A 24 -32.95 38.89 -61.40
CA ALA A 24 -32.97 37.43 -61.50
C ALA A 24 -31.58 36.82 -61.26
N VAL A 25 -30.53 37.42 -61.82
CA VAL A 25 -29.13 37.01 -61.58
C VAL A 25 -28.75 37.23 -60.11
N LEU A 26 -29.13 38.36 -59.52
CA LEU A 26 -28.87 38.63 -58.10
C LEU A 26 -29.53 37.58 -57.20
N ILE A 27 -30.80 37.25 -57.43
CA ILE A 27 -31.54 36.23 -56.67
C ILE A 27 -30.91 34.84 -56.87
N LEU A 28 -30.46 34.52 -58.09
CA LEU A 28 -29.78 33.26 -58.37
C LEU A 28 -28.45 33.16 -57.61
N VAL A 29 -27.66 34.25 -57.59
CA VAL A 29 -26.39 34.31 -56.86
C VAL A 29 -26.60 34.21 -55.34
N THR A 30 -27.64 34.85 -54.79
CA THR A 30 -27.95 34.73 -53.36
C THR A 30 -28.47 33.36 -52.98
N MET A 31 -29.32 32.73 -53.81
CA MET A 31 -29.78 31.36 -53.55
C MET A 31 -28.65 30.33 -53.65
N THR A 32 -27.77 30.47 -54.65
CA THR A 32 -26.61 29.58 -54.78
C THR A 32 -25.61 29.77 -53.66
N SER A 33 -25.38 31.00 -53.17
CA SER A 33 -24.49 31.24 -52.03
C SER A 33 -25.04 30.65 -50.73
N ILE A 34 -26.35 30.73 -50.49
CA ILE A 34 -27.02 30.06 -49.36
C ILE A 34 -26.91 28.54 -49.50
N GLY A 35 -27.17 28.00 -50.69
CA GLY A 35 -27.07 26.56 -50.96
C GLY A 35 -25.68 25.99 -50.72
N ILE A 36 -24.63 26.68 -51.19
CA ILE A 36 -23.23 26.28 -50.95
C ILE A 36 -22.90 26.36 -49.46
N SER A 37 -23.32 27.42 -48.76
CA SER A 37 -23.08 27.58 -47.32
C SER A 37 -23.71 26.45 -46.51
N MET A 38 -24.94 26.07 -46.84
CA MET A 38 -25.65 24.97 -46.19
C MET A 38 -25.00 23.61 -46.50
N ALA A 39 -24.55 23.37 -47.73
CA ALA A 39 -23.85 22.14 -48.09
C ALA A 39 -22.54 21.97 -47.31
N VAL A 40 -21.76 23.05 -47.11
CA VAL A 40 -20.53 23.03 -46.31
C VAL A 40 -20.84 22.71 -44.84
N LEU A 41 -21.89 23.31 -44.27
CA LEU A 41 -22.32 23.01 -42.89
C LEU A 41 -22.74 21.55 -42.72
N ILE A 42 -23.52 21.00 -43.65
CA ILE A 42 -23.96 19.60 -43.63
C ILE A 42 -22.76 18.64 -43.72
N MET A 43 -21.82 18.89 -44.63
CA MET A 43 -20.59 18.09 -44.73
C MET A 43 -19.76 18.16 -43.45
N GLY A 44 -19.69 19.34 -42.82
CA GLY A 44 -19.07 19.52 -41.51
C GLY A 44 -19.72 18.66 -40.43
N GLN A 45 -21.06 18.71 -40.33
CA GLN A 45 -21.83 17.90 -39.38
C GLN A 45 -21.63 16.39 -39.62
N HIS A 46 -21.64 15.92 -40.87
CA HIS A 46 -21.38 14.51 -41.17
C HIS A 46 -19.99 14.06 -40.70
N LYS A 47 -18.94 14.87 -40.93
CA LYS A 47 -17.58 14.55 -40.46
C LYS A 47 -17.50 14.52 -38.93
N ILE A 48 -18.14 15.48 -38.25
CA ILE A 48 -18.20 15.52 -36.79
C ILE A 48 -18.91 14.27 -36.26
N SER A 49 -20.09 13.92 -36.78
CA SER A 49 -20.83 12.73 -36.38
C SER A 49 -20.05 11.44 -36.62
N ALA A 50 -19.38 11.32 -37.78
CA ALA A 50 -18.52 10.17 -38.07
C ALA A 50 -17.32 10.08 -37.10
N ASN A 51 -16.69 11.21 -36.78
CA ASN A 51 -15.60 11.26 -35.81
C ASN A 51 -16.06 10.91 -34.39
N ILE A 52 -17.24 11.40 -33.97
CA ILE A 52 -17.85 11.06 -32.68
C ILE A 52 -18.11 9.56 -32.62
N LEU A 53 -18.74 8.98 -33.65
CA LEU A 53 -19.01 7.55 -33.71
C LEU A 53 -17.72 6.72 -33.60
N LYS A 54 -16.68 7.07 -34.36
CA LYS A 54 -15.39 6.37 -34.35
C LYS A 54 -14.67 6.52 -33.01
N SER A 55 -14.76 7.68 -32.39
CA SER A 55 -14.25 7.92 -31.04
C SER A 55 -14.98 7.08 -30.00
N THR A 56 -16.32 6.99 -30.05
CA THR A 56 -17.12 6.11 -29.19
C THR A 56 -16.77 4.64 -29.40
N GLN A 57 -16.58 4.20 -30.65
CA GLN A 57 -16.13 2.82 -30.93
C GLN A 57 -14.75 2.53 -30.32
N SER A 58 -13.83 3.51 -30.36
CA SER A 58 -12.50 3.38 -29.77
C SER A 58 -12.55 3.32 -28.25
N TYR A 59 -13.44 4.10 -27.62
CA TYR A 59 -13.72 4.03 -26.18
C TYR A 59 -14.19 2.63 -25.77
N TRP A 60 -15.18 2.06 -26.47
CA TRP A 60 -15.67 0.70 -26.16
C TRP A 60 -14.65 -0.39 -26.44
N ALA A 61 -13.76 -0.20 -27.42
CA ALA A 61 -12.63 -1.09 -27.65
C ALA A 61 -11.63 -1.04 -26.47
N ALA A 62 -11.34 0.15 -25.96
CA ALA A 62 -10.51 0.32 -24.76
C ALA A 62 -11.17 -0.36 -23.55
N GLU A 63 -12.47 -0.15 -23.32
CA GLU A 63 -13.19 -0.78 -22.20
C GLU A 63 -13.20 -2.30 -22.30
N SER A 64 -13.39 -2.84 -23.50
CA SER A 64 -13.32 -4.29 -23.75
C SER A 64 -11.94 -4.87 -23.42
N GLY A 65 -10.86 -4.11 -23.66
CA GLY A 65 -9.51 -4.52 -23.28
C GLY A 65 -9.28 -4.52 -21.76
N ILE A 66 -9.87 -3.56 -21.03
CA ILE A 66 -9.85 -3.56 -19.57
C ILE A 66 -10.59 -4.78 -19.03
N GLU A 67 -11.79 -5.06 -19.52
CA GLU A 67 -12.60 -6.21 -19.08
C GLU A 67 -11.92 -7.55 -19.36
N ASP A 68 -11.32 -7.72 -20.55
CA ASP A 68 -10.54 -8.93 -20.88
C ASP A 68 -9.34 -9.09 -19.93
N ALA A 69 -8.62 -8.00 -19.63
CA ALA A 69 -7.49 -8.04 -18.70
C ALA A 69 -7.93 -8.39 -17.28
N LEU A 70 -8.97 -7.74 -16.77
CA LEU A 70 -9.54 -8.02 -15.44
C LEU A 70 -10.07 -9.45 -15.34
N LEU A 71 -10.72 -9.95 -16.38
CA LEU A 71 -11.19 -11.34 -16.43
C LEU A 71 -10.02 -12.33 -16.36
N ARG A 72 -8.96 -12.10 -17.14
CA ARG A 72 -7.77 -12.96 -17.14
C ARG A 72 -7.08 -12.98 -15.79
N LEU A 73 -6.94 -11.80 -15.17
CA LEU A 73 -6.35 -11.65 -13.85
C LEU A 73 -7.23 -12.33 -12.79
N GLY A 74 -8.52 -12.02 -12.74
CA GLY A 74 -9.45 -12.55 -11.75
C GLY A 74 -9.69 -14.07 -11.85
N LYS A 75 -9.50 -14.68 -13.03
CA LYS A 75 -9.66 -16.13 -13.25
C LYS A 75 -8.34 -16.89 -13.36
N ASN A 76 -7.19 -16.28 -13.02
CA ASN A 76 -5.86 -16.89 -13.15
C ASN A 76 -5.60 -17.51 -14.53
N MET A 77 -6.09 -16.86 -15.59
CA MET A 77 -5.85 -17.30 -16.96
C MET A 77 -4.42 -16.95 -17.38
N LYS A 78 -3.89 -17.60 -18.42
CA LYS A 78 -2.60 -17.20 -19.00
C LYS A 78 -2.73 -15.85 -19.72
N TRP A 79 -1.79 -14.95 -19.46
CA TRP A 79 -1.70 -13.63 -20.09
C TRP A 79 -0.22 -13.23 -20.29
N SER A 80 0.00 -12.19 -21.10
CA SER A 80 1.30 -11.56 -21.33
C SER A 80 1.12 -10.04 -21.28
N SER A 81 2.20 -9.28 -21.12
CA SER A 81 2.16 -7.81 -21.18
C SER A 81 3.35 -7.30 -22.01
N PRO A 82 3.15 -6.41 -23.00
CA PRO A 82 1.85 -5.98 -23.54
C PRO A 82 1.21 -7.06 -24.42
N TYR A 83 -0.09 -6.91 -24.72
CA TYR A 83 -0.79 -7.73 -25.73
C TYR A 83 -1.90 -6.94 -26.43
N THR A 84 -2.41 -7.46 -27.55
CA THR A 84 -3.49 -6.82 -28.32
C THR A 84 -4.73 -7.71 -28.41
N LEU A 85 -5.89 -7.05 -28.48
CA LEU A 85 -7.19 -7.69 -28.66
C LEU A 85 -7.96 -6.97 -29.77
N ASN A 86 -8.50 -7.72 -30.73
CA ASN A 86 -9.36 -7.15 -31.77
C ASN A 86 -10.81 -7.09 -31.27
N VAL A 87 -11.47 -5.95 -31.44
CA VAL A 87 -12.83 -5.71 -30.95
C VAL A 87 -13.66 -5.08 -32.08
N GLY A 88 -14.41 -5.92 -32.80
CA GLY A 88 -15.16 -5.48 -33.99
C GLY A 88 -14.23 -4.91 -35.07
N ASP A 89 -14.51 -3.67 -35.49
CA ASP A 89 -13.70 -2.93 -36.48
C ASP A 89 -12.49 -2.21 -35.85
N GLY A 90 -12.30 -2.33 -34.54
CA GLY A 90 -11.22 -1.71 -33.79
C GLY A 90 -10.22 -2.72 -33.25
N SER A 91 -9.17 -2.19 -32.64
CA SER A 91 -8.22 -2.97 -31.84
C SER A 91 -7.96 -2.26 -30.52
N THR A 92 -7.55 -3.00 -29.52
CA THR A 92 -7.03 -2.45 -28.27
C THR A 92 -5.65 -3.02 -27.96
N ALA A 93 -4.75 -2.18 -27.49
CA ALA A 93 -3.45 -2.57 -26.95
C ALA A 93 -3.48 -2.43 -25.41
N ILE A 94 -3.26 -3.55 -24.72
CA ILE A 94 -3.31 -3.63 -23.27
C ILE A 94 -1.89 -3.73 -22.71
N THR A 95 -1.59 -2.91 -21.71
CA THR A 95 -0.38 -2.98 -20.89
C THR A 95 -0.76 -3.18 -19.43
N ILE A 96 -0.22 -4.20 -18.80
CA ILE A 96 -0.41 -4.52 -17.38
C ILE A 96 0.94 -4.32 -16.68
N SER A 97 0.97 -3.51 -15.62
CA SER A 97 2.17 -3.30 -14.81
C SER A 97 2.44 -4.47 -13.86
N ASP A 98 3.68 -4.51 -13.33
CA ASP A 98 4.00 -5.34 -12.17
C ASP A 98 3.20 -4.88 -10.93
N ILE A 99 3.12 -5.74 -9.91
CA ILE A 99 2.49 -5.41 -8.63
C ILE A 99 3.46 -4.64 -7.74
N VAL A 100 3.03 -3.47 -7.29
CA VAL A 100 3.72 -2.68 -6.26
C VAL A 100 2.75 -2.40 -5.12
N GLY A 101 3.09 -2.87 -3.90
CA GLY A 101 2.30 -2.63 -2.70
C GLY A 101 0.86 -3.20 -2.76
N GLY A 102 0.65 -4.27 -3.53
CA GLY A 102 -0.68 -4.88 -3.72
C GLY A 102 -1.52 -4.25 -4.83
N SER A 103 -0.99 -3.24 -5.52
CA SER A 103 -1.66 -2.56 -6.62
C SER A 103 -0.94 -2.78 -7.94
N ARG A 104 -1.68 -2.81 -9.04
CA ARG A 104 -1.16 -2.75 -10.40
C ARG A 104 -2.07 -1.91 -11.28
N THR A 105 -1.47 -1.31 -12.31
CA THR A 105 -2.19 -0.50 -13.28
C THR A 105 -2.37 -1.27 -14.59
N ILE A 106 -3.58 -1.22 -15.13
CA ILE A 106 -3.94 -1.75 -16.44
C ILE A 106 -4.26 -0.54 -17.33
N ILE A 107 -3.58 -0.44 -18.46
CA ILE A 107 -3.83 0.59 -19.47
C ILE A 107 -4.29 -0.11 -20.74
N SER A 108 -5.45 0.30 -21.27
CA SER A 108 -6.03 -0.20 -22.51
C SER A 108 -6.18 0.95 -23.50
N GLU A 109 -5.50 0.86 -24.63
CA GLU A 109 -5.54 1.84 -25.72
C GLU A 109 -6.40 1.30 -26.87
N GLY A 110 -7.65 1.76 -26.97
CA GLY A 110 -8.56 1.44 -28.06
C GLY A 110 -8.33 2.34 -29.27
N ASN A 111 -8.25 1.75 -30.46
CA ASN A 111 -8.02 2.44 -31.73
C ASN A 111 -9.00 1.98 -32.81
N VAL A 112 -9.76 2.94 -33.37
CA VAL A 112 -10.56 2.76 -34.58
C VAL A 112 -10.22 3.86 -35.59
N LEU A 113 -9.58 3.47 -36.71
CA LEU A 113 -9.18 4.40 -37.78
C LEU A 113 -8.40 5.62 -37.25
N ASN A 114 -7.44 5.42 -36.35
CA ASN A 114 -6.61 6.46 -35.71
C ASN A 114 -7.40 7.42 -34.79
N ARG A 115 -8.56 6.99 -34.29
CA ARG A 115 -9.23 7.64 -33.17
C ARG A 115 -8.83 6.81 -31.98
N ILE A 116 -8.11 7.41 -31.04
CA ILE A 116 -7.51 6.71 -29.92
C ILE A 116 -8.27 7.11 -28.67
N ARG A 117 -8.58 6.13 -27.83
CA ARG A 117 -9.09 6.32 -26.48
C ARG A 117 -8.29 5.45 -25.52
N LYS A 118 -7.91 6.00 -24.38
CA LYS A 118 -7.16 5.26 -23.36
C LYS A 118 -7.90 5.22 -22.05
N ILE A 119 -8.04 4.02 -21.51
CA ILE A 119 -8.63 3.79 -20.20
C ILE A 119 -7.55 3.21 -19.29
N SER A 120 -7.49 3.74 -18.07
CA SER A 120 -6.60 3.28 -17.01
C SER A 120 -7.44 2.77 -15.85
N VAL A 121 -7.13 1.55 -15.39
CA VAL A 121 -7.70 0.94 -14.20
C VAL A 121 -6.60 0.62 -13.21
N VAL A 122 -6.86 0.93 -11.94
CA VAL A 122 -6.04 0.46 -10.81
C VAL A 122 -6.73 -0.77 -10.23
N TYR A 123 -6.03 -1.90 -10.29
CA TYR A 123 -6.47 -3.19 -9.79
C TYR A 123 -5.63 -3.54 -8.56
N GLU A 124 -6.29 -3.69 -7.42
CA GLU A 124 -5.64 -3.77 -6.13
C GLU A 124 -6.14 -5.00 -5.37
N ILE A 125 -5.24 -5.72 -4.70
CA ILE A 125 -5.61 -6.76 -3.74
C ILE A 125 -6.29 -6.08 -2.55
N THR A 126 -7.33 -6.68 -1.97
CA THR A 126 -7.75 -6.33 -0.61
C THR A 126 -6.61 -6.63 0.36
N SER A 127 -5.68 -5.69 0.46
CA SER A 127 -4.62 -5.66 1.45
C SER A 127 -4.99 -4.60 2.48
N GLU A 128 -4.81 -4.93 3.75
CA GLU A 128 -4.99 -3.92 4.79
C GLU A 128 -3.69 -3.11 4.90
N LYS A 129 -3.83 -1.79 4.80
CA LYS A 129 -2.72 -0.88 5.06
C LYS A 129 -2.46 -0.85 6.56
N ILE A 130 -1.40 -1.53 7.00
CA ILE A 130 -0.94 -1.50 8.39
C ILE A 130 0.25 -0.55 8.44
N SER A 131 0.09 0.59 9.10
CA SER A 131 1.15 1.58 9.22
C SER A 131 1.93 1.41 10.52
N PHE A 132 3.21 1.05 10.39
CA PHE A 132 4.17 1.04 11.50
C PHE A 132 4.96 2.35 11.51
N TYR A 133 4.55 3.30 12.36
CA TYR A 133 5.16 4.63 12.44
C TYR A 133 6.43 4.69 13.31
N TYR A 134 6.68 3.64 14.10
CA TYR A 134 7.71 3.62 15.14
C TYR A 134 8.59 2.37 15.02
N GLY A 135 9.87 2.51 15.41
CA GLY A 135 10.78 1.38 15.59
C GLY A 135 10.30 0.43 16.67
N ALA A 136 9.73 0.99 17.75
CA ALA A 136 8.96 0.25 18.74
C ALA A 136 7.64 0.95 19.07
N GLN A 137 6.52 0.23 18.96
CA GLN A 137 5.21 0.69 19.45
C GLN A 137 4.67 -0.30 20.47
N VAL A 138 4.58 0.13 21.73
CA VAL A 138 4.28 -0.77 22.84
C VAL A 138 3.04 -0.32 23.61
N GLY A 139 2.24 -1.29 24.05
CA GLY A 139 1.05 -1.09 24.85
C GLY A 139 1.35 -0.78 26.31
N ASP A 140 0.38 -1.07 27.17
CA ASP A 140 0.41 -0.71 28.59
C ASP A 140 1.52 -1.41 29.39
N GLY A 141 2.09 -2.50 28.86
CA GLY A 141 3.20 -3.24 29.47
C GLY A 141 4.52 -2.48 29.44
N GLY A 142 4.63 -1.42 28.64
CA GLY A 142 5.80 -0.55 28.58
C GLY A 142 7.06 -1.23 28.03
N ILE A 143 8.19 -0.55 28.16
CA ILE A 143 9.48 -1.02 27.67
C ILE A 143 10.43 -1.19 28.86
N GLN A 144 11.10 -2.35 28.91
CA GLN A 144 12.19 -2.62 29.83
C GLN A 144 13.49 -2.78 29.04
N MET A 145 14.50 -1.95 29.33
CA MET A 145 15.81 -2.03 28.68
C MET A 145 16.88 -2.30 29.72
N GLN A 146 17.75 -3.28 29.45
CA GLN A 146 18.84 -3.64 30.34
C GLN A 146 20.17 -3.67 29.58
N ASP A 147 21.27 -3.53 30.33
CA ASP A 147 22.64 -3.56 29.84
C ASP A 147 22.90 -2.48 28.76
N THR A 148 23.52 -2.85 27.64
CA THR A 148 23.78 -1.96 26.50
C THR A 148 22.74 -2.16 25.38
N ALA A 149 21.48 -2.39 25.74
CA ALA A 149 20.40 -2.51 24.77
C ALA A 149 20.18 -1.19 24.03
N LYS A 150 19.89 -1.28 22.72
CA LYS A 150 19.74 -0.13 21.84
C LYS A 150 18.52 -0.27 20.94
N ILE A 151 17.76 0.81 20.80
CA ILE A 151 16.69 0.95 19.80
C ILE A 151 17.09 2.08 18.85
N GLU A 152 17.39 1.74 17.60
CA GLU A 152 17.59 2.71 16.54
C GLU A 152 16.24 3.04 15.91
N GLY A 153 15.64 4.19 16.27
CA GLY A 153 14.35 4.64 15.75
C GLY A 153 13.45 5.31 16.79
N ASN A 154 12.31 5.83 16.33
CA ASN A 154 11.30 6.46 17.19
C ASN A 154 10.55 5.41 18.02
N VAL A 155 10.14 5.78 19.22
CA VAL A 155 9.46 4.91 20.17
C VAL A 155 8.18 5.56 20.69
N PHE A 156 7.09 4.79 20.68
CA PHE A 156 5.84 5.16 21.34
C PHE A 156 5.44 4.07 22.34
N SER A 157 5.11 4.45 23.57
CA SER A 157 4.74 3.51 24.63
C SER A 157 3.51 4.00 25.39
N ASN A 158 2.49 3.14 25.53
CA ASN A 158 1.36 3.43 26.43
C ASN A 158 1.71 3.20 27.92
N GLY A 159 2.79 2.47 28.20
CA GLY A 159 3.33 2.23 29.53
C GLY A 159 4.67 2.91 29.75
N SER A 160 5.17 2.87 30.99
CA SER A 160 6.47 3.43 31.35
C SER A 160 7.63 2.76 30.59
N ILE A 161 8.70 3.52 30.36
CA ILE A 161 9.97 3.04 29.81
C ILE A 161 10.98 3.02 30.95
N VAL A 162 11.41 1.82 31.35
CA VAL A 162 12.35 1.61 32.46
C VAL A 162 13.62 0.99 31.91
N ALA A 163 14.70 1.75 31.98
CA ALA A 163 16.00 1.38 31.45
C ALA A 163 17.08 1.37 32.54
N THR A 164 18.12 0.57 32.33
CA THR A 164 19.35 0.65 33.11
C THR A 164 20.40 1.54 32.42
N ALA A 165 21.44 1.94 33.17
CA ALA A 165 22.54 2.73 32.62
C ALA A 165 23.17 2.07 31.37
N ASN A 166 23.58 2.91 30.42
CA ASN A 166 24.17 2.57 29.11
C ASN A 166 23.22 2.01 28.04
N THR A 167 21.91 2.13 28.24
CA THR A 167 20.92 1.90 27.19
C THR A 167 20.70 3.16 26.35
N GLU A 168 20.28 2.98 25.10
CA GLU A 168 20.10 4.08 24.15
C GLU A 168 18.85 3.89 23.28
N ILE A 169 18.08 4.95 23.09
CA ILE A 169 17.06 5.08 22.05
C ILE A 169 17.48 6.25 21.17
N THR A 170 17.80 6.00 19.90
CA THR A 170 18.39 7.06 19.06
C THR A 170 17.38 8.07 18.54
N GLY A 171 16.11 7.71 18.46
CA GLY A 171 15.05 8.57 17.95
C GLY A 171 14.24 9.25 19.05
N THR A 172 13.11 9.84 18.64
CA THR A 172 12.17 10.51 19.52
C THR A 172 11.36 9.50 20.36
N VAL A 173 11.15 9.81 21.64
CA VAL A 173 10.36 9.01 22.58
C VAL A 173 9.07 9.71 22.99
N LYS A 174 7.95 8.99 22.95
CA LYS A 174 6.67 9.42 23.54
C LYS A 174 6.12 8.35 24.49
N VAL A 175 5.86 8.76 25.73
CA VAL A 175 5.27 7.91 26.77
C VAL A 175 3.91 8.48 27.16
N ALA A 176 2.84 7.74 26.88
CA ALA A 176 1.48 8.17 27.13
C ALA A 176 1.07 8.03 28.60
N LYS A 177 -0.09 8.60 28.96
CA LYS A 177 -0.75 8.60 30.28
C LYS A 177 0.02 9.35 31.38
N THR A 178 -0.72 10.16 32.15
CA THR A 178 -0.21 10.74 33.40
C THR A 178 0.21 9.65 34.39
N GLY A 179 1.33 9.85 35.08
CA GLY A 179 1.95 8.93 36.02
C GLY A 179 2.98 7.97 35.41
N ASN A 180 3.01 7.82 34.08
CA ASN A 180 4.05 7.03 33.44
C ASN A 180 5.38 7.77 33.37
N HIS A 181 6.47 7.01 33.40
CA HIS A 181 7.81 7.57 33.48
C HIS A 181 8.77 7.02 32.42
N LEU A 182 9.78 7.83 32.14
CA LEU A 182 11.00 7.47 31.43
C LEU A 182 12.14 7.44 32.46
N GLU A 183 12.74 6.27 32.67
CA GLU A 183 13.80 6.09 33.65
C GLU A 183 15.07 5.50 33.03
N GLY A 184 16.23 6.11 33.28
CA GLY A 184 17.55 5.49 33.08
C GLY A 184 18.07 5.37 31.64
N ALA A 185 17.38 5.92 30.64
CA ALA A 185 17.75 5.82 29.23
C ALA A 185 18.51 7.07 28.71
N THR A 186 19.33 6.88 27.67
CA THR A 186 19.80 7.98 26.82
C THR A 186 18.91 8.09 25.57
N ILE A 187 18.37 9.28 25.30
CA ILE A 187 17.51 9.58 24.15
C ILE A 187 18.26 10.47 23.16
N GLY A 188 18.31 10.07 21.90
CA GLY A 188 19.06 10.74 20.83
C GLY A 188 18.36 11.98 20.25
N GLU A 189 17.05 12.07 20.37
CA GLU A 189 16.24 13.21 19.91
C GLU A 189 15.38 13.78 21.05
N ASP A 190 14.08 14.04 20.81
CA ASP A 190 13.14 14.60 21.77
C ASP A 190 12.50 13.51 22.65
N ALA A 191 12.08 13.89 23.85
CA ALA A 191 11.34 13.03 24.77
C ALA A 191 10.09 13.74 25.31
N TYR A 192 8.94 13.07 25.21
CA TYR A 192 7.67 13.53 25.74
C TYR A 192 7.15 12.51 26.74
N VAL A 193 7.04 12.89 28.02
CA VAL A 193 6.69 11.98 29.11
C VAL A 193 6.13 12.76 30.30
N ASP A 194 5.26 12.18 31.12
CA ASP A 194 4.80 12.85 32.34
C ASP A 194 5.93 13.01 33.36
N ILE A 195 6.65 11.92 33.67
CA ILE A 195 7.73 11.90 34.66
C ILE A 195 9.06 11.45 34.02
N CYS A 196 10.08 12.29 34.03
CA CYS A 196 11.44 11.92 33.65
C CYS A 196 12.30 11.66 34.89
N GLN A 197 13.00 10.53 34.92
CA GLN A 197 13.93 10.14 35.99
C GLN A 197 15.27 9.66 35.44
N ASN A 198 16.39 10.16 35.96
CA ASN A 198 17.75 9.65 35.70
C ASN A 198 18.08 9.42 34.20
N SER A 199 17.54 10.23 33.30
CA SER A 199 17.63 10.04 31.84
C SER A 199 18.33 11.23 31.17
N ASN A 200 19.02 10.97 30.06
CA ASN A 200 19.70 12.03 29.29
C ASN A 200 19.00 12.18 27.94
N VAL A 201 18.49 13.37 27.64
CA VAL A 201 17.80 13.68 26.39
C VAL A 201 18.67 14.64 25.58
N SER A 202 18.97 14.27 24.33
CA SER A 202 19.93 15.02 23.52
C SER A 202 19.35 16.29 22.89
N SER A 203 18.02 16.42 22.82
CA SER A 203 17.29 17.58 22.27
C SER A 203 16.31 18.17 23.30
N THR A 204 14.99 18.06 23.10
CA THR A 204 13.98 18.66 23.99
C THR A 204 13.36 17.61 24.88
N LEU A 205 13.30 17.88 26.18
CA LEU A 205 12.51 17.12 27.15
C LEU A 205 11.24 17.88 27.51
N THR A 206 10.08 17.39 27.10
CA THR A 206 8.77 17.90 27.52
C THR A 206 8.21 16.99 28.62
N CYS A 207 8.09 17.51 29.84
CA CYS A 207 7.59 16.72 30.98
C CYS A 207 6.88 17.53 32.07
N SER A 208 6.08 16.86 32.89
CA SER A 208 5.44 17.44 34.08
C SER A 208 6.38 17.44 35.28
N THR A 209 7.24 16.42 35.41
CA THR A 209 8.22 16.30 36.49
C THR A 209 9.54 15.77 35.94
N SER A 210 10.65 16.41 36.33
CA SER A 210 12.00 15.99 35.98
C SER A 210 12.85 15.80 37.24
N THR A 211 13.42 14.61 37.41
CA THR A 211 14.32 14.26 38.52
C THR A 211 15.61 13.67 37.97
N ASN A 212 16.74 14.37 38.16
CA ASN A 212 18.05 13.98 37.61
C ASN A 212 18.04 13.71 36.10
N CYS A 213 17.13 14.34 35.34
CA CYS A 213 17.20 14.31 33.87
C CYS A 213 17.99 15.49 33.34
N THR A 214 18.69 15.28 32.23
CA THR A 214 19.43 16.33 31.53
C THR A 214 18.89 16.50 30.11
N ALA A 215 18.74 17.74 29.67
CA ALA A 215 18.40 18.10 28.29
C ALA A 215 18.84 19.54 27.98
N PRO A 216 19.20 19.86 26.72
CA PRO A 216 19.40 21.25 26.29
C PRO A 216 18.19 22.17 26.55
N VAL A 217 16.98 21.64 26.33
CA VAL A 217 15.72 22.36 26.56
C VAL A 217 14.79 21.47 27.37
N ILE A 218 14.20 22.03 28.43
CA ILE A 218 13.17 21.37 29.24
C ILE A 218 11.91 22.23 29.20
N GLU A 219 10.81 21.65 28.72
CA GLU A 219 9.50 22.28 28.59
C GLU A 219 8.46 21.59 29.48
N GLU A 220 7.46 22.35 29.91
CA GLU A 220 6.34 21.81 30.67
C GLU A 220 5.36 21.07 29.74
N LEU A 221 4.92 19.89 30.17
CA LEU A 221 3.87 19.16 29.48
C LEU A 221 2.51 19.79 29.79
N THR A 222 1.90 20.45 28.81
CA THR A 222 0.63 21.19 28.99
C THR A 222 -0.62 20.34 28.82
N GLU A 223 -0.51 19.22 28.11
CA GLU A 223 -1.62 18.30 27.83
C GLU A 223 -1.16 16.84 27.99
N GLU A 224 -2.04 16.00 28.48
CA GLU A 224 -1.77 14.57 28.62
C GLU A 224 -1.54 13.91 27.25
N ILE A 225 -0.47 13.13 27.13
CA ILE A 225 -0.20 12.31 25.94
C ILE A 225 -1.16 11.12 25.97
N THR A 226 -2.08 11.08 25.00
CA THR A 226 -3.09 10.02 24.91
C THR A 226 -2.50 8.69 24.42
N THR A 227 -3.06 7.57 24.88
CA THR A 227 -2.66 6.24 24.40
C THR A 227 -3.08 6.00 22.97
N THR A 228 -2.31 5.19 22.25
CA THR A 228 -2.64 4.70 20.91
C THR A 228 -2.87 3.19 20.95
N SER A 229 -3.87 2.69 20.22
CA SER A 229 -4.06 1.25 20.05
C SER A 229 -2.91 0.63 19.26
N LEU A 230 -2.63 -0.66 19.49
CA LEU A 230 -1.68 -1.38 18.65
C LEU A 230 -2.17 -1.43 17.19
N PRO A 231 -1.25 -1.51 16.21
CA PRO A 231 -1.57 -1.29 14.79
C PRO A 231 -2.41 -2.39 14.14
N ILE A 232 -2.60 -3.55 14.77
CA ILE A 232 -3.35 -4.68 14.20
C ILE A 232 -4.59 -4.96 15.05
N SER A 233 -5.75 -4.90 14.41
CA SER A 233 -7.05 -5.18 15.05
C SER A 233 -7.28 -6.68 15.27
N GLN A 234 -8.12 -7.04 16.23
CA GLN A 234 -8.48 -8.44 16.47
C GLN A 234 -9.24 -9.05 15.27
N SER A 235 -10.11 -8.28 14.62
CA SER A 235 -10.82 -8.73 13.43
C SER A 235 -9.87 -9.10 12.29
N GLN A 236 -8.77 -8.37 12.14
CA GLN A 236 -7.77 -8.68 11.11
C GLN A 236 -7.02 -9.98 11.42
N ILE A 237 -6.67 -10.20 12.68
CA ILE A 237 -6.08 -11.47 13.13
C ILE A 237 -7.02 -12.65 12.87
N ASP A 238 -8.31 -12.47 13.15
CA ASP A 238 -9.34 -13.50 12.95
C ASP A 238 -9.54 -13.81 11.46
N GLN A 239 -9.49 -12.79 10.59
CA GLN A 239 -9.54 -12.98 9.14
C GLN A 239 -8.36 -13.84 8.65
N TRP A 240 -7.13 -13.50 9.05
CA TRP A 240 -5.94 -14.29 8.71
C TRP A 240 -6.01 -15.74 9.19
N LYS A 241 -6.61 -15.99 10.36
CA LYS A 241 -6.82 -17.36 10.87
C LYS A 241 -7.81 -18.16 10.01
N GLU A 242 -8.91 -17.55 9.57
CA GLU A 242 -9.87 -18.24 8.69
C GLU A 242 -9.28 -18.50 7.28
N GLU A 243 -8.41 -17.63 6.79
CA GLU A 243 -7.66 -17.87 5.53
C GLU A 243 -6.72 -19.06 5.65
N ALA A 244 -5.92 -19.12 6.72
CA ALA A 244 -5.04 -20.26 6.98
C ALA A 244 -5.81 -21.58 7.06
N LYS A 245 -6.96 -21.56 7.74
CA LYS A 245 -7.87 -22.71 7.87
C LYS A 245 -8.50 -23.13 6.55
N SER A 246 -8.77 -22.17 5.64
CA SER A 246 -9.28 -22.45 4.29
C SER A 246 -8.28 -23.21 3.43
N GLY A 247 -6.98 -23.10 3.72
CA GLY A 247 -5.92 -23.90 3.10
C GLY A 247 -5.82 -25.34 3.60
N GLY A 248 -6.61 -25.71 4.63
CA GLY A 248 -6.63 -27.04 5.23
C GLY A 248 -6.06 -27.05 6.66
N THR A 249 -6.07 -28.21 7.30
CA THR A 249 -5.52 -28.43 8.65
C THR A 249 -4.59 -29.63 8.66
N ILE A 250 -3.39 -29.46 9.25
CA ILE A 250 -2.42 -30.52 9.54
C ILE A 250 -2.09 -30.53 11.03
N GLY A 251 -1.51 -31.62 11.54
CA GLY A 251 -1.00 -31.69 12.92
C GLY A 251 0.40 -31.08 13.05
N ASP A 252 1.12 -31.47 14.10
CA ASP A 252 2.52 -31.06 14.34
C ASP A 252 3.38 -31.14 13.07
N TYR A 253 4.18 -30.10 12.85
CA TYR A 253 5.01 -29.99 11.65
C TYR A 253 6.45 -29.63 12.01
N THR A 254 7.38 -30.51 11.63
CA THR A 254 8.82 -30.30 11.87
C THR A 254 9.59 -30.35 10.55
N LEU A 255 10.34 -29.28 10.29
CA LEU A 255 11.23 -29.14 9.16
C LEU A 255 12.68 -29.06 9.64
N SER A 256 13.54 -29.97 9.18
CA SER A 256 14.89 -30.16 9.72
C SER A 256 15.95 -30.47 8.64
N GLY A 257 17.21 -30.53 9.04
CA GLY A 257 18.35 -30.79 8.17
C GLY A 257 18.50 -29.75 7.07
N LYS A 258 18.39 -30.20 5.81
CA LYS A 258 18.50 -29.38 4.58
C LYS A 258 17.21 -29.38 3.76
N GLN A 259 16.09 -29.76 4.37
CA GLN A 259 14.81 -29.85 3.68
C GLN A 259 14.39 -28.47 3.15
N LYS A 260 13.70 -28.47 1.99
CA LYS A 260 13.11 -27.27 1.38
C LYS A 260 11.65 -27.57 1.11
N VAL A 261 10.74 -26.83 1.73
CA VAL A 261 9.30 -27.07 1.61
C VAL A 261 8.56 -25.75 1.47
N SER A 262 7.52 -25.75 0.62
CA SER A 262 6.53 -24.68 0.55
C SER A 262 5.32 -25.00 1.43
N LEU A 263 4.83 -24.02 2.17
CA LEU A 263 3.69 -24.17 3.08
C LEU A 263 2.82 -22.91 3.05
N GLY A 264 1.50 -23.08 3.00
CA GLY A 264 0.55 -21.97 3.13
C GLY A 264 -0.36 -21.78 1.91
N PRO A 265 -1.59 -21.27 2.08
CA PRO A 265 -2.25 -21.05 3.36
C PRO A 265 -2.48 -22.39 4.09
N GLN A 266 -2.32 -22.42 5.42
CA GLN A 266 -2.41 -23.68 6.19
C GLN A 266 -2.64 -23.43 7.69
N LYS A 267 -3.60 -24.16 8.29
CA LYS A 267 -3.67 -24.31 9.76
C LYS A 267 -2.82 -25.51 10.21
N ILE A 268 -2.01 -25.30 11.23
CA ILE A 268 -1.28 -26.31 11.99
C ILE A 268 -1.92 -26.42 13.36
N GLU A 269 -2.62 -27.53 13.60
CA GLU A 269 -3.21 -27.87 14.89
C GLU A 269 -2.18 -28.62 15.73
N GLY A 270 -1.21 -27.86 16.24
CA GLY A 270 -0.02 -28.41 16.87
C GLY A 270 1.14 -27.44 16.88
N LYS A 271 2.35 -27.96 17.06
CA LYS A 271 3.63 -27.23 17.08
C LYS A 271 4.24 -27.14 15.68
N LEU A 272 4.80 -25.98 15.35
CA LEU A 272 5.65 -25.79 14.17
C LEU A 272 7.12 -25.66 14.61
N THR A 273 7.99 -26.51 14.08
CA THR A 273 9.44 -26.43 14.32
C THR A 273 10.20 -26.33 12.99
N VAL A 274 11.05 -25.31 12.85
CA VAL A 274 11.96 -25.13 11.71
C VAL A 274 13.38 -25.00 12.24
N GLN A 275 14.28 -25.92 11.88
CA GLN A 275 15.60 -26.02 12.52
C GLN A 275 16.72 -26.40 11.54
N ASP A 276 17.93 -26.55 12.07
CA ASP A 276 19.16 -26.84 11.33
C ASP A 276 19.42 -25.80 10.24
N THR A 277 19.37 -26.21 8.96
CA THR A 277 19.56 -25.34 7.79
C THR A 277 18.37 -25.40 6.84
N ALA A 278 17.22 -25.86 7.35
CA ALA A 278 16.05 -26.08 6.53
C ALA A 278 15.45 -24.77 6.00
N LYS A 279 14.74 -24.87 4.88
CA LYS A 279 14.14 -23.71 4.19
C LYS A 279 12.62 -23.88 4.07
N LEU A 280 11.89 -23.00 4.73
CA LEU A 280 10.44 -22.89 4.64
C LEU A 280 10.07 -21.72 3.72
N THR A 281 9.41 -22.00 2.62
CA THR A 281 8.85 -21.00 1.71
C THR A 281 7.36 -20.84 2.00
N VAL A 282 6.96 -19.68 2.51
CA VAL A 282 5.58 -19.40 2.90
C VAL A 282 4.80 -18.92 1.67
N THR A 283 3.81 -19.70 1.24
CA THR A 283 2.99 -19.44 0.04
C THR A 283 1.62 -18.82 0.36
N GLY A 284 1.29 -18.68 1.65
CA GLY A 284 0.06 -18.04 2.15
C GLY A 284 0.06 -18.00 3.68
N THR A 285 -0.96 -17.40 4.29
CA THR A 285 -1.08 -17.26 5.75
C THR A 285 -0.99 -18.61 6.47
N VAL A 286 -0.11 -18.72 7.46
CA VAL A 286 0.03 -19.92 8.29
C VAL A 286 -0.43 -19.61 9.71
N TRP A 287 -1.35 -20.42 10.24
CA TRP A 287 -1.83 -20.32 11.62
C TRP A 287 -1.46 -21.58 12.40
N VAL A 288 -0.74 -21.41 13.50
CA VAL A 288 -0.27 -22.49 14.38
C VAL A 288 -0.98 -22.38 15.74
N THR A 289 -1.72 -23.40 16.17
CA THR A 289 -2.42 -23.34 17.47
C THR A 289 -1.46 -23.56 18.65
N GLY A 290 -0.35 -24.26 18.42
CA GLY A 290 0.71 -24.51 19.40
C GLY A 290 1.95 -23.64 19.19
N GLU A 291 3.06 -24.01 19.83
CA GLU A 291 4.31 -23.25 19.80
C GLU A 291 4.91 -23.16 18.38
N ILE A 292 5.56 -22.04 18.07
CA ILE A 292 6.45 -21.90 16.92
C ILE A 292 7.89 -21.85 17.42
N VAL A 293 8.74 -22.75 16.91
CA VAL A 293 10.18 -22.76 17.20
C VAL A 293 10.96 -22.65 15.90
N ILE A 294 11.78 -21.61 15.77
CA ILE A 294 12.67 -21.39 14.63
C ILE A 294 14.09 -21.26 15.17
N GLN A 295 15.00 -22.17 14.80
CA GLN A 295 16.31 -22.26 15.46
C GLN A 295 17.48 -22.57 14.51
N ASN A 296 18.70 -22.51 15.05
CA ASN A 296 19.97 -22.73 14.34
C ASN A 296 20.18 -21.76 13.18
N SER A 297 20.24 -22.25 11.94
CA SER A 297 20.42 -21.44 10.72
C SER A 297 19.29 -21.66 9.72
N ALA A 298 18.09 -21.97 10.24
CA ALA A 298 16.87 -22.12 9.47
C ALA A 298 16.55 -20.84 8.67
N GLN A 299 15.91 -21.02 7.51
CA GLN A 299 15.49 -19.92 6.64
C GLN A 299 13.99 -19.99 6.43
N VAL A 300 13.28 -18.92 6.77
CA VAL A 300 11.84 -18.78 6.52
C VAL A 300 11.62 -17.53 5.68
N PHE A 301 10.99 -17.68 4.51
CA PHE A 301 10.78 -16.54 3.61
C PHE A 301 9.48 -16.67 2.83
N LEU A 302 8.91 -15.52 2.44
CA LEU A 302 7.72 -15.51 1.58
C LEU A 302 8.06 -15.99 0.17
N ASP A 303 7.12 -16.66 -0.48
CA ASP A 303 7.25 -17.02 -1.89
C ASP A 303 7.21 -15.78 -2.79
N LYS A 304 8.28 -15.58 -3.57
CA LYS A 304 8.41 -14.43 -4.47
C LYS A 304 7.31 -14.36 -5.53
N ASN A 305 6.91 -15.50 -6.10
CA ASN A 305 5.91 -15.50 -7.17
C ASN A 305 4.51 -15.17 -6.64
N SER A 306 4.22 -15.57 -5.40
CA SER A 306 2.92 -15.40 -4.76
C SER A 306 2.75 -14.03 -4.09
N TYR A 307 3.81 -13.52 -3.46
CA TYR A 307 3.74 -12.25 -2.70
C TYR A 307 4.21 -11.05 -3.50
N GLY A 308 5.22 -11.16 -4.38
CA GLY A 308 5.84 -9.98 -4.98
C GLY A 308 6.24 -8.97 -3.90
N SER A 309 5.79 -7.72 -4.00
CA SER A 309 6.03 -6.66 -3.00
C SER A 309 5.12 -6.70 -1.77
N LEU A 310 4.20 -7.66 -1.66
CA LEU A 310 3.30 -7.80 -0.50
C LEU A 310 4.00 -8.38 0.71
N SER A 311 3.52 -8.00 1.89
CA SER A 311 3.92 -8.60 3.15
C SER A 311 2.99 -9.76 3.54
N GLY A 312 3.48 -10.66 4.39
CA GLY A 312 2.74 -11.84 4.85
C GLY A 312 2.96 -12.12 6.34
N VAL A 313 2.18 -13.05 6.88
CA VAL A 313 2.12 -13.31 8.32
C VAL A 313 2.10 -14.80 8.65
N ILE A 314 2.81 -15.16 9.73
CA ILE A 314 2.66 -16.44 10.44
C ILE A 314 2.13 -16.14 11.83
N ILE A 315 1.00 -16.75 12.19
CA ILE A 315 0.28 -16.51 13.43
C ILE A 315 0.41 -17.72 14.34
N THR A 316 0.52 -17.48 15.65
CA THR A 316 0.30 -18.51 16.66
C THR A 316 -0.60 -18.06 17.81
N ASP A 317 -1.31 -19.00 18.40
CA ASP A 317 -2.05 -18.84 19.66
C ASP A 317 -1.18 -19.10 20.90
N SER A 318 0.07 -19.48 20.68
CA SER A 318 1.02 -19.86 21.70
C SER A 318 2.32 -19.06 21.57
N LYS A 319 3.36 -19.53 22.24
CA LYS A 319 4.67 -18.89 22.29
C LYS A 319 5.42 -19.01 20.96
N ILE A 320 6.15 -17.97 20.60
CA ILE A 320 7.14 -18.00 19.53
C ILE A 320 8.54 -17.98 20.16
N THR A 321 9.39 -18.90 19.74
CA THR A 321 10.81 -18.96 20.12
C THR A 321 11.67 -18.91 18.85
N VAL A 322 12.48 -17.85 18.71
CA VAL A 322 13.47 -17.69 17.65
C VAL A 322 14.86 -17.66 18.29
N GLN A 323 15.74 -18.60 17.93
CA GLN A 323 17.05 -18.70 18.58
C GLN A 323 18.18 -19.06 17.62
N ASP A 324 19.40 -18.67 17.99
CA ASP A 324 20.64 -18.75 17.20
C ASP A 324 20.61 -17.75 16.04
N THR A 325 20.97 -18.18 14.82
CA THR A 325 21.12 -17.31 13.65
C THR A 325 20.13 -17.64 12.51
N PRO A 326 18.82 -17.86 12.75
CA PRO A 326 17.86 -18.05 11.68
C PRO A 326 17.63 -16.74 10.92
N LYS A 327 17.18 -16.88 9.67
CA LYS A 327 16.79 -15.76 8.81
C LYS A 327 15.32 -15.84 8.45
N ILE A 328 14.54 -14.83 8.82
CA ILE A 328 13.09 -14.75 8.61
C ILE A 328 12.77 -13.47 7.83
N SER A 329 12.45 -13.57 6.55
CA SER A 329 12.29 -12.38 5.70
C SER A 329 11.07 -12.44 4.79
N GLY A 330 10.69 -11.31 4.18
CA GLY A 330 9.72 -11.25 3.10
C GLY A 330 10.18 -11.97 1.83
N SER A 331 9.61 -11.58 0.70
CA SER A 331 9.83 -12.24 -0.60
C SER A 331 11.19 -11.94 -1.25
N GLY A 332 11.91 -10.94 -0.73
CA GLY A 332 13.10 -10.36 -1.31
C GLY A 332 12.82 -9.18 -2.26
N GLU A 333 11.55 -8.85 -2.53
CA GLU A 333 11.17 -7.60 -3.19
C GLU A 333 11.07 -6.45 -2.18
N VAL A 334 11.36 -5.23 -2.64
CA VAL A 334 11.23 -4.02 -1.81
C VAL A 334 9.77 -3.86 -1.35
N GLY A 335 9.58 -3.62 -0.06
CA GLY A 335 8.26 -3.48 0.56
C GLY A 335 7.62 -4.79 1.05
N SER A 336 8.24 -5.95 0.76
CA SER A 336 7.77 -7.25 1.25
C SER A 336 8.44 -7.63 2.56
N TYR A 337 7.63 -7.85 3.59
CA TYR A 337 8.08 -8.24 4.93
C TYR A 337 7.33 -9.47 5.44
N LEU A 338 7.99 -10.27 6.27
CA LEU A 338 7.35 -11.38 6.99
C LEU A 338 7.17 -11.03 8.47
N MET A 339 5.92 -11.09 8.93
CA MET A 339 5.57 -10.89 10.34
C MET A 339 5.38 -12.22 11.06
N LEU A 340 5.99 -12.33 12.23
CA LEU A 340 5.66 -13.35 13.23
C LEU A 340 4.73 -12.75 14.29
N LEU A 341 3.53 -13.32 14.41
CA LEU A 341 2.47 -12.81 15.28
C LEU A 341 2.09 -13.84 16.34
N SER A 342 2.13 -13.44 17.62
CA SER A 342 1.60 -14.25 18.72
C SER A 342 0.39 -13.58 19.38
N THR A 343 -0.69 -14.34 19.56
CA THR A 343 -1.86 -13.91 20.34
C THR A 343 -1.84 -14.40 21.79
N LEU A 344 -0.74 -15.03 22.22
CA LEU A 344 -0.58 -15.52 23.58
C LEU A 344 -0.58 -14.35 24.57
N PHE A 345 -1.48 -14.41 25.57
CA PHE A 345 -1.36 -13.60 26.78
C PHE A 345 -0.29 -14.21 27.68
N GLY A 346 0.95 -13.72 27.58
CA GLY A 346 2.07 -14.26 28.34
C GLY A 346 3.27 -13.32 28.41
N ASP A 347 4.08 -13.49 29.47
CA ASP A 347 5.36 -12.82 29.66
C ASP A 347 6.45 -13.90 29.81
N PRO A 348 7.19 -14.27 28.75
CA PRO A 348 7.11 -13.74 27.36
C PRO A 348 6.18 -14.56 26.44
N ALA A 349 5.53 -13.88 25.49
CA ALA A 349 4.81 -14.47 24.37
C ALA A 349 5.69 -14.71 23.14
N ILE A 350 6.73 -13.87 22.96
CA ILE A 350 7.74 -14.04 21.91
C ILE A 350 9.11 -13.91 22.56
N VAL A 351 10.00 -14.86 22.28
CA VAL A 351 11.41 -14.82 22.69
C VAL A 351 12.28 -14.89 21.44
N VAL A 352 13.19 -13.93 21.33
CA VAL A 352 14.19 -13.86 20.26
C VAL A 352 15.56 -13.77 20.93
N GLN A 353 16.51 -14.64 20.57
CA GLN A 353 17.82 -14.72 21.22
C GLN A 353 18.95 -15.20 20.29
N ASN A 354 20.21 -14.90 20.63
CA ASN A 354 21.43 -15.39 19.95
C ASN A 354 21.66 -14.93 18.48
N SER A 355 21.26 -13.72 18.09
CA SER A 355 21.56 -13.09 16.79
C SER A 355 20.81 -13.53 15.52
N PRO A 356 19.46 -13.67 15.55
CA PRO A 356 18.66 -13.86 14.36
C PRO A 356 18.52 -12.58 13.53
N GLU A 357 18.20 -12.75 12.25
CA GLU A 357 17.78 -11.68 11.33
C GLU A 357 16.30 -11.90 10.98
N LEU A 358 15.44 -10.95 11.35
CA LEU A 358 14.01 -11.05 11.10
C LEU A 358 13.36 -9.69 10.79
N ASP A 359 12.27 -9.70 10.03
CA ASP A 359 11.61 -8.44 9.64
C ASP A 359 10.76 -7.86 10.76
N ILE A 360 9.61 -8.48 11.07
CA ILE A 360 8.61 -7.89 11.97
C ILE A 360 8.15 -8.92 13.01
N ILE A 361 8.02 -8.47 14.26
CA ILE A 361 7.40 -9.25 15.33
C ILE A 361 6.27 -8.48 15.98
N TYR A 362 5.17 -9.18 16.20
CA TYR A 362 3.97 -8.60 16.78
C TYR A 362 3.38 -9.50 17.87
N THR A 363 2.90 -8.90 18.96
CA THR A 363 1.98 -9.60 19.87
C THR A 363 0.80 -8.72 20.25
N SER A 364 -0.41 -9.29 20.27
CA SER A 364 -1.60 -8.53 20.63
C SER A 364 -1.72 -8.27 22.13
N GLN A 365 -1.18 -9.17 22.97
CA GLN A 365 -1.46 -9.15 24.42
C GLN A 365 -0.29 -9.61 25.30
N GLY A 366 0.85 -10.01 24.72
CA GLY A 366 1.99 -10.55 25.46
C GLY A 366 3.21 -9.64 25.51
N ARG A 367 4.23 -10.07 26.25
CA ARG A 367 5.54 -9.42 26.25
C ARG A 367 6.46 -10.06 25.22
N ILE A 368 7.17 -9.22 24.47
CA ILE A 368 8.26 -9.62 23.59
C ILE A 368 9.57 -9.49 24.36
N GLN A 369 10.39 -10.54 24.36
CA GLN A 369 11.71 -10.55 24.98
C GLN A 369 12.80 -10.74 23.93
N LEU A 370 13.70 -9.75 23.83
CA LEU A 370 14.83 -9.68 22.91
C LEU A 370 16.14 -9.77 23.70
N GLN A 371 16.98 -10.73 23.35
CA GLN A 371 18.27 -10.99 23.99
C GLN A 371 19.39 -11.08 22.95
N ASP A 372 20.58 -10.57 23.29
CA ASP A 372 21.80 -10.62 22.45
C ASP A 372 21.68 -9.82 21.14
N SER A 373 22.60 -10.00 20.19
CA SER A 373 22.71 -9.14 19.02
C SER A 373 21.69 -9.44 17.90
N ILE A 374 20.41 -9.12 18.15
CA ILE A 374 19.32 -9.29 17.18
C ILE A 374 19.41 -8.25 16.05
N LYS A 375 18.95 -8.61 14.84
CA LYS A 375 18.63 -7.65 13.78
C LYS A 375 17.16 -7.77 13.45
N LEU A 376 16.39 -6.76 13.85
CA LEU A 376 14.94 -6.70 13.71
C LEU A 376 14.55 -5.34 13.12
N ARG A 377 13.68 -5.34 12.10
CA ARG A 377 13.20 -4.10 11.47
C ARG A 377 12.12 -3.39 12.27
N GLN A 378 11.23 -4.12 12.95
CA GLN A 378 10.10 -3.54 13.67
C GLN A 378 9.63 -4.42 14.83
N VAL A 379 9.28 -3.81 15.97
CA VAL A 379 8.63 -4.49 17.10
C VAL A 379 7.37 -3.76 17.56
N SER A 380 6.26 -4.50 17.68
CA SER A 380 5.03 -4.00 18.29
C SER A 380 4.43 -5.03 19.24
N GLY A 381 3.97 -4.61 20.42
CA GLY A 381 3.48 -5.57 21.41
C GLY A 381 2.82 -4.94 22.62
N TRP A 382 2.22 -5.74 23.50
CA TRP A 382 1.73 -5.22 24.78
C TRP A 382 2.87 -4.75 25.69
N GLY A 383 4.00 -5.47 25.69
CA GLY A 383 5.22 -5.09 26.41
C GLY A 383 6.48 -5.51 25.66
N LEU A 384 7.60 -4.84 25.93
CA LEU A 384 8.90 -5.14 25.32
C LEU A 384 9.99 -5.21 26.40
N ARG A 385 10.83 -6.25 26.35
CA ARG A 385 12.01 -6.41 27.22
C ARG A 385 13.25 -6.64 26.35
N LEU A 386 14.24 -5.76 26.45
CA LEU A 386 15.53 -5.85 25.79
C LEU A 386 16.63 -6.11 26.81
N GLN A 387 17.48 -7.12 26.58
CA GLN A 387 18.57 -7.52 27.48
C GLN A 387 19.85 -7.87 26.71
N ASN A 388 21.00 -7.91 27.38
CA ASN A 388 22.25 -8.47 26.84
C ASN A 388 22.68 -7.91 25.46
N LYS A 389 22.71 -6.59 25.25
CA LYS A 389 23.10 -5.98 23.94
C LYS A 389 22.10 -6.22 22.80
N ALA A 390 20.83 -6.47 23.12
CA ALA A 390 19.71 -6.39 22.18
C ALA A 390 19.73 -5.10 21.37
N HIS A 391 19.80 -5.24 20.04
CA HIS A 391 19.79 -4.13 19.11
C HIS A 391 18.57 -4.23 18.19
N VAL A 392 17.71 -3.21 18.20
CA VAL A 392 16.58 -3.10 17.27
C VAL A 392 16.93 -2.03 16.25
N ILE A 393 16.90 -2.37 14.96
CA ILE A 393 17.28 -1.46 13.87
C ILE A 393 16.03 -1.15 13.06
N TYR A 394 15.42 0.00 13.31
CA TYR A 394 14.29 0.43 12.49
C TYR A 394 14.75 0.81 11.09
N GLU A 395 14.14 0.20 10.07
CA GLU A 395 14.35 0.60 8.68
C GLU A 395 13.24 1.56 8.21
N LEU A 396 13.63 2.75 7.75
CA LEU A 396 12.74 3.72 7.12
C LEU A 396 12.12 3.13 5.84
N GLY A 397 10.81 2.85 5.86
CA GLY A 397 10.08 2.23 4.75
C GLY A 397 8.90 1.34 5.16
N LEU A 398 8.73 1.05 6.46
CA LEU A 398 7.64 0.24 7.00
C LEU A 398 6.27 0.95 7.09
N GLN A 399 6.25 2.28 7.01
CA GLN A 399 5.05 3.12 7.20
C GLN A 399 3.96 2.88 6.13
N ASP A 400 4.36 2.34 4.97
CA ASP A 400 3.50 2.03 3.82
C ASP A 400 3.49 0.54 3.47
N SER A 401 3.77 -0.35 4.43
CA SER A 401 3.73 -1.80 4.17
C SER A 401 2.28 -2.30 4.03
N SER A 402 1.99 -2.93 2.89
CA SER A 402 0.70 -3.57 2.62
C SER A 402 0.76 -5.05 3.01
N PHE A 403 0.00 -5.44 4.03
CA PHE A 403 -0.12 -6.83 4.44
C PHE A 403 -1.27 -7.47 3.68
N SER A 404 -0.92 -8.50 2.90
CA SER A 404 -1.88 -9.30 2.18
C SER A 404 -2.05 -10.64 2.87
N SER A 405 -3.25 -11.18 2.74
CA SER A 405 -3.66 -12.55 3.05
C SER A 405 -2.95 -13.65 2.24
N GLY A 406 -1.82 -13.32 1.61
CA GLY A 406 -1.25 -14.10 0.51
C GLY A 406 -1.99 -13.89 -0.82
N PRO A 407 -1.75 -14.74 -1.82
CA PRO A 407 -2.25 -14.58 -3.19
C PRO A 407 -3.79 -14.73 -3.35
N GLY A 408 -4.51 -14.96 -2.24
CA GLY A 408 -5.96 -15.19 -2.20
C GLY A 408 -6.82 -13.98 -1.84
N GLY A 409 -6.24 -12.79 -1.64
CA GLY A 409 -7.03 -11.57 -1.41
C GLY A 409 -7.95 -11.26 -2.60
N SER A 410 -9.16 -10.76 -2.34
CA SER A 410 -10.11 -10.39 -3.39
C SER A 410 -9.59 -9.15 -4.11
N TRP A 411 -9.16 -9.31 -5.34
CA TRP A 411 -8.79 -8.16 -6.16
C TRP A 411 -10.01 -7.31 -6.47
N GLN A 412 -9.86 -6.00 -6.32
CA GLN A 412 -10.91 -5.02 -6.59
C GLN A 412 -10.36 -3.90 -7.48
N VAL A 413 -11.26 -3.36 -8.30
CA VAL A 413 -10.99 -2.13 -9.06
C VAL A 413 -11.18 -0.95 -8.12
N THR A 414 -10.10 -0.27 -7.77
CA THR A 414 -10.14 0.90 -6.86
C THR A 414 -10.19 2.22 -7.62
N SER A 415 -9.77 2.23 -8.87
CA SER A 415 -9.86 3.40 -9.74
C SER A 415 -10.14 3.00 -11.18
N TRP A 416 -10.97 3.80 -11.85
CA TRP A 416 -11.22 3.75 -13.29
C TRP A 416 -11.20 5.18 -13.83
N ARG A 417 -10.47 5.42 -14.92
CA ARG A 417 -10.43 6.74 -15.56
C ARG A 417 -10.07 6.64 -17.05
N GLU A 418 -10.75 7.42 -17.88
CA GLU A 418 -10.32 7.75 -19.23
C GLU A 418 -9.19 8.81 -19.18
N ILE A 419 -8.05 8.49 -19.78
CA ILE A 419 -6.82 9.31 -19.73
C ILE A 419 -6.46 9.96 -21.06
N GLU A 420 -7.11 9.58 -22.17
CA GLU A 420 -6.97 10.18 -23.52
C GLU A 420 -8.20 9.90 -24.39
#